data_AF-A0A0W1EVV2-F1
#
_entry.id   AF-A0A0W1EVV2-F1
#
_cell.length_a   1.000
_cell.length_b   1.000
_cell.length_c   1.000
_cell.angle_alpha   90.00
_cell.angle_beta   90.00
_cell.angle_gamma   90.00
#
_symmetry.space_group_name_H-M   'P 1'
#
loop_
_entity.id
_entity.type
_entity.pdbx_description
1 polymer ?
#
loop_
_entity_poly.entity_id
_entity_poly.type
_entity_poly.pdbx_seq_one_letter_code
_entity_poly.pdbx_strand_id
1 'polypeptide(L)'
;MNLHPARAIAGHQLADHSVDRRMILLSCMAPVVGTGGAFGAWLLLKSIAIATNAFWFGRLSAQETEISDSTVGLAIVMIPVIGSLIIGVMARFGSEKIRGHGIPEAIETILFGDSRLSPKVAVLKPVSAAISIGSGGPFGAEGPIIMTGGAIGSLFAQCFRLSAAERKTLLVAGAAAGMTAIFGTPMAAILLAVEILLFEWKPRSFVPVVVSVLVAAAWRPELIGDGPMFPATWPLPGSGWTVAAAAGIGVVVGLQAALLSSLLYRIEDLFHRLPVHWMWWPAIGAVVVGVGGLIDSRVLGAGYSNIQSLVDGTMVVRAAIILLVVKAAVWLVALGSGTSGGVLAPLLILGGATGYIAGFWLPGPAGFWAMIGMAGIMSGAMRAPITGAFFAAELTGRFDALPAVIAASGLAYAVSVLCMRRSILTEKIARRGRHILQEYTVDPLDSQQARELMTPEPATLPADMTVEAALRFFTEKAVHRSYPVVDADGRLVGLASRSDALRWKIGAFDEEVTLAETLSDASQTVAYPETPCGAIADLIVETGVARVPIVDPETHKVVGILSRQDLLKARRAQRTSETRRTRFGR
;
A
#
# COMPACT_ATOMS: atom_id res chain seq x y z
N MET A 1 23.22 11.09 -46.95
CA MET A 1 22.39 9.92 -46.61
C MET A 1 22.56 9.67 -45.11
N ASN A 2 21.80 10.39 -44.29
CA ASN A 2 21.85 10.26 -42.84
C ASN A 2 21.03 9.03 -42.46
N LEU A 3 21.72 7.91 -42.18
CA LEU A 3 21.12 6.75 -41.55
C LEU A 3 20.63 7.18 -40.16
N HIS A 4 19.34 7.44 -40.02
CA HIS A 4 18.73 7.43 -38.70
C HIS A 4 18.94 6.02 -38.14
N PRO A 5 19.54 5.86 -36.95
CA PRO A 5 19.65 4.54 -36.35
C PRO A 5 18.22 3.98 -36.20
N ALA A 6 18.07 2.68 -36.48
CA ALA A 6 16.85 1.95 -36.17
C ALA A 6 16.38 2.32 -34.75
N ARG A 7 15.07 2.22 -34.48
CA ARG A 7 14.55 2.20 -33.09
C ARG A 7 14.99 0.89 -32.42
N ALA A 8 16.30 0.68 -32.34
CA ALA A 8 16.93 -0.23 -31.42
C ALA A 8 16.64 0.27 -30.01
N ILE A 9 16.68 -0.64 -29.05
CA ILE A 9 16.56 -0.41 -27.62
C ILE A 9 17.81 0.34 -27.10
N ALA A 10 18.28 1.36 -27.82
CA ALA A 10 19.48 2.14 -27.50
C ALA A 10 19.30 2.99 -26.23
N GLY A 11 18.08 3.04 -25.66
CA GLY A 11 17.77 3.77 -24.44
C GLY A 11 17.69 2.93 -23.16
N HIS A 12 17.77 1.59 -23.24
CA HIS A 12 17.72 0.74 -22.04
C HIS A 12 19.14 0.36 -21.63
N GLN A 13 19.81 1.28 -20.95
CA GLN A 13 21.03 0.92 -20.22
C GLN A 13 20.64 -0.06 -19.13
N LEU A 14 21.20 -1.27 -19.19
CA LEU A 14 21.06 -2.26 -18.12
C LEU A 14 21.58 -1.62 -16.83
N ALA A 15 20.70 -1.46 -15.86
CA ALA A 15 21.00 -0.88 -14.57
C ALA A 15 20.11 -1.51 -13.51
N ASP A 16 20.62 -1.61 -12.28
CA ASP A 16 19.88 -2.16 -11.16
C ASP A 16 18.66 -1.29 -10.79
N HIS A 17 18.65 -0.03 -11.21
CA HIS A 17 17.61 0.94 -10.87
C HIS A 17 17.18 1.81 -12.06
N SER A 18 15.88 2.02 -12.21
CA SER A 18 15.26 2.91 -13.21
C SER A 18 15.25 4.39 -12.79
N VAL A 19 16.29 4.85 -12.08
CA VAL A 19 16.35 6.21 -11.52
C VAL A 19 16.71 7.22 -12.60
N ASP A 20 16.03 8.37 -12.57
CA ASP A 20 16.34 9.52 -13.41
C ASP A 20 16.51 10.80 -12.56
N ARG A 21 16.76 11.94 -13.22
CA ARG A 21 16.88 13.25 -12.56
C ARG A 21 15.58 13.68 -11.85
N ARG A 22 14.44 13.06 -12.15
CA ARG A 22 13.17 13.40 -11.49
C ARG A 22 13.15 12.96 -10.03
N MET A 23 13.93 11.95 -9.64
CA MET A 23 14.09 11.62 -8.23
C MET A 23 14.60 12.83 -7.43
N ILE A 24 15.59 13.55 -7.96
CA ILE A 24 16.12 14.77 -7.32
C ILE A 24 15.03 15.84 -7.21
N LEU A 25 14.26 16.06 -8.27
CA LEU A 25 13.13 17.00 -8.27
C LEU A 25 12.11 16.66 -7.16
N LEU A 26 11.70 15.39 -7.06
CA LEU A 26 10.77 14.95 -6.02
C LEU A 26 11.37 15.08 -4.62
N SER A 27 12.66 14.78 -4.45
CA SER A 27 13.38 15.00 -3.19
C SER A 27 13.48 16.47 -2.81
N CYS A 28 13.56 17.40 -3.77
CA CYS A 28 13.49 18.84 -3.49
C CYS A 28 12.06 19.31 -3.13
N MET A 29 11.04 18.63 -3.63
CA MET A 29 9.64 18.88 -3.27
C MET A 29 9.25 18.30 -1.90
N ALA A 30 9.88 17.19 -1.51
CA ALA A 30 9.57 16.45 -0.29
C ALA A 30 9.65 17.29 1.01
N PRO A 31 10.58 18.24 1.22
CA PRO A 31 10.59 19.08 2.41
C PRO A 31 9.34 19.94 2.61
N VAL A 32 8.76 20.45 1.51
CA VAL A 32 7.50 21.22 1.58
C VAL A 32 6.36 20.32 2.02
N VAL A 33 6.30 19.12 1.44
CA VAL A 33 5.29 18.11 1.79
C VAL A 33 5.48 17.61 3.22
N GLY A 34 6.72 17.37 3.67
CA GLY A 34 7.05 16.93 5.02
C GLY A 34 6.68 17.96 6.07
N THR A 35 7.01 19.24 5.82
CA THR A 35 6.59 20.37 6.65
C THR A 35 5.07 20.47 6.70
N GLY A 36 4.40 20.43 5.55
CA GLY A 36 2.94 20.45 5.48
C GLY A 36 2.31 19.28 6.25
N GLY A 37 2.86 18.07 6.14
CA GLY A 37 2.43 16.89 6.89
C GLY A 37 2.53 17.08 8.41
N ALA A 38 3.64 17.66 8.89
CA ALA A 38 3.84 17.94 10.31
C ALA A 38 2.87 19.00 10.86
N PHE A 39 2.69 20.12 10.14
CA PHE A 39 1.70 21.13 10.52
C PHE A 39 0.26 20.62 10.41
N GLY A 40 -0.03 19.76 9.43
CA GLY A 40 -1.32 19.09 9.30
C GLY A 40 -1.62 18.14 10.47
N ALA A 41 -0.61 17.43 10.98
CA ALA A 41 -0.69 16.63 12.19
C ALA A 41 -1.00 17.48 13.41
N TRP A 42 -0.22 18.53 13.62
CA TRP A 42 -0.43 19.47 14.71
C TRP A 42 -1.84 20.08 14.70
N LEU A 43 -2.28 20.56 13.54
CA LEU A 43 -3.61 21.15 13.37
C LEU A 43 -4.72 20.14 13.68
N LEU A 44 -4.57 18.88 13.24
CA LEU A 44 -5.53 17.82 13.55
C LEU A 44 -5.61 17.54 15.05
N LEU A 45 -4.48 17.44 15.75
CA LEU A 45 -4.44 17.24 17.21
C LEU A 45 -5.11 18.39 17.95
N LYS A 46 -4.82 19.65 17.56
CA LYS A 46 -5.47 20.82 18.16
C LYS A 46 -6.97 20.88 17.83
N SER A 47 -7.38 20.45 16.65
CA SER A 47 -8.80 20.35 16.29
C SER A 47 -9.54 19.29 17.12
N ILE A 48 -8.90 18.15 17.40
CA ILE A 48 -9.44 17.12 18.30
C ILE A 48 -9.57 17.72 19.71
N ALA A 49 -8.53 18.38 20.23
CA ALA A 49 -8.58 19.02 21.54
C ALA A 49 -9.70 20.07 21.66
N ILE A 50 -9.86 20.93 20.64
CA ILE A 50 -10.95 21.91 20.59
C ILE A 50 -12.32 21.22 20.61
N ALA A 51 -12.50 20.17 19.80
CA ALA A 51 -13.74 19.41 19.80
C ALA A 51 -14.01 18.75 21.17
N THR A 52 -13.01 18.12 21.79
CA THR A 52 -13.12 17.54 23.14
C THR A 52 -13.55 18.58 24.16
N ASN A 53 -12.87 19.73 24.20
CA ASN A 53 -13.19 20.80 25.15
C ASN A 53 -14.59 21.39 24.93
N ALA A 54 -15.01 21.53 23.67
CA ALA A 54 -16.33 22.05 23.34
C ALA A 54 -17.44 21.07 23.77
N PHE A 55 -17.29 19.78 23.47
CA PHE A 55 -18.32 18.78 23.74
C PHE A 55 -18.42 18.38 25.22
N TRP A 56 -17.30 18.23 25.91
CA TRP A 56 -17.28 17.67 27.28
C TRP A 56 -17.20 18.73 28.36
N PHE A 57 -16.65 19.91 28.06
CA PHE A 57 -16.37 20.95 29.05
C PHE A 57 -17.01 22.30 28.71
N GLY A 58 -17.71 22.41 27.56
CA GLY A 58 -18.41 23.63 27.15
C GLY A 58 -17.50 24.83 26.88
N ARG A 59 -16.20 24.60 26.60
CA ARG A 59 -15.20 25.66 26.41
C ARG A 59 -14.46 25.51 25.08
N LEU A 60 -14.11 26.63 24.46
CA LEU A 60 -13.25 26.65 23.27
C LEU A 60 -11.78 26.74 23.71
N SER A 61 -11.11 25.60 23.81
CA SER A 61 -9.70 25.51 24.19
C SER A 61 -8.98 24.45 23.37
N ALA A 62 -7.76 24.73 22.94
CA ALA A 62 -6.87 23.78 22.28
C ALA A 62 -5.94 23.03 23.24
N GLN A 63 -6.17 23.17 24.56
CA GLN A 63 -5.47 22.39 25.58
C GLN A 63 -5.95 20.94 25.57
N GLU A 64 -5.02 20.01 25.68
CA GLU A 64 -5.34 18.60 25.73
C GLU A 64 -5.95 18.25 27.09
N THR A 65 -7.06 17.51 27.05
CA THR A 65 -7.84 17.11 28.23
C THR A 65 -8.34 15.70 28.08
N GLU A 66 -8.36 14.94 29.17
CA GLU A 66 -8.93 13.60 29.17
C GLU A 66 -10.44 13.64 29.39
N ILE A 67 -11.19 12.81 28.65
CA ILE A 67 -12.65 12.73 28.75
C ILE A 67 -13.07 12.18 30.13
N SER A 68 -12.22 11.37 30.77
CA SER A 68 -12.44 10.80 32.11
C SER A 68 -12.59 11.86 33.20
N ASP A 69 -12.08 13.07 32.99
CA ASP A 69 -12.15 14.17 33.96
C ASP A 69 -13.48 14.94 33.88
N SER A 70 -14.35 14.59 32.93
CA SER A 70 -15.63 15.25 32.74
C SER A 70 -16.69 14.79 33.76
N THR A 71 -17.55 15.72 34.18
CA THR A 71 -18.62 15.49 35.16
C THR A 71 -20.01 15.63 34.52
N VAL A 72 -20.16 15.11 33.30
CA VAL A 72 -21.37 15.31 32.47
C VAL A 72 -22.53 14.35 32.79
N GLY A 73 -22.37 13.44 33.75
CA GLY A 73 -23.41 12.50 34.18
C GLY A 73 -23.97 11.68 33.01
N LEU A 74 -25.31 11.59 32.93
CA LEU A 74 -26.00 10.86 31.85
C LEU A 74 -25.79 11.46 30.45
N ALA A 75 -25.31 12.71 30.34
CA ALA A 75 -25.02 13.32 29.04
C ALA A 75 -23.84 12.66 28.30
N ILE A 76 -23.07 11.79 28.96
CA ILE A 76 -22.04 10.92 28.35
C ILE A 76 -22.59 10.10 27.18
N VAL A 77 -23.90 9.80 27.17
CA VAL A 77 -24.55 9.09 26.06
C VAL A 77 -24.91 10.03 24.91
N MET A 78 -25.39 11.24 25.23
CA MET A 78 -25.86 12.19 24.24
C MET A 78 -24.73 12.84 23.43
N ILE A 79 -23.57 13.07 24.06
CA ILE A 79 -22.45 13.75 23.43
C ILE A 79 -21.93 13.01 22.18
N PRO A 80 -21.60 11.70 22.22
CA PRO A 80 -21.21 10.94 21.02
C PRO A 80 -22.29 10.93 19.94
N VAL A 81 -23.57 10.89 20.33
CA VAL A 81 -24.72 10.88 19.40
C VAL A 81 -24.80 12.21 18.64
N ILE A 82 -24.65 13.34 19.34
CA ILE A 82 -24.63 14.67 18.73
C ILE A 82 -23.45 14.79 17.74
N GLY A 83 -22.24 14.41 18.15
CA GLY A 83 -21.07 14.44 17.27
C GLY A 83 -21.26 13.58 16.02
N SER A 84 -21.83 12.39 16.18
CA SER A 84 -22.09 11.47 15.07
C SER A 84 -23.22 11.92 14.15
N LEU A 85 -24.21 12.64 14.68
CA LEU A 85 -25.24 13.30 13.87
C LEU A 85 -24.63 14.38 12.98
N ILE A 86 -23.73 15.21 13.52
CA ILE A 86 -22.99 16.22 12.76
C ILE A 86 -22.20 15.55 11.62
N ILE A 87 -21.51 14.44 11.91
CA ILE A 87 -20.77 13.67 10.90
C ILE A 87 -21.70 13.11 9.82
N GLY A 88 -22.87 12.58 10.20
CA GLY A 88 -23.88 12.11 9.26
C GLY A 88 -24.35 13.20 8.29
N VAL A 89 -24.62 14.40 8.81
CA VAL A 89 -24.98 15.59 8.01
C VAL A 89 -23.83 16.03 7.11
N MET A 90 -22.60 16.09 7.64
CA MET A 90 -21.40 16.40 6.87
C MET A 90 -21.18 15.40 5.72
N ALA A 91 -21.44 14.12 5.95
CA ALA A 91 -21.29 13.09 4.92
C ALA A 91 -22.35 13.23 3.82
N ARG A 92 -23.61 13.52 4.21
CA ARG A 92 -24.74 13.70 3.27
C ARG A 92 -24.58 14.91 2.36
N PHE A 93 -24.24 16.08 2.91
CA PHE A 93 -24.18 17.33 2.14
C PHE A 93 -22.75 17.69 1.69
N GLY A 94 -21.74 17.09 2.32
CA GLY A 94 -20.33 17.27 2.01
C GLY A 94 -19.80 16.20 1.05
N SER A 95 -19.45 15.03 1.58
CA SER A 95 -18.96 13.91 0.76
C SER A 95 -19.07 12.60 1.51
N GLU A 96 -19.59 11.56 0.85
CA GLU A 96 -19.66 10.22 1.42
C GLU A 96 -18.27 9.60 1.69
N LYS A 97 -17.22 10.10 1.03
CA LYS A 97 -15.83 9.62 1.16
C LYS A 97 -15.17 9.93 2.52
N ILE A 98 -15.84 10.72 3.37
CA ILE A 98 -15.37 11.01 4.74
C ILE A 98 -15.69 9.88 5.72
N ARG A 99 -16.61 8.98 5.35
CA ARG A 99 -17.01 7.81 6.14
C ARG A 99 -15.90 6.75 6.15
N GLY A 100 -15.80 6.01 7.26
CA GLY A 100 -14.87 4.90 7.43
C GLY A 100 -13.49 5.30 7.99
N HIS A 101 -12.57 4.35 7.87
CA HIS A 101 -11.27 4.31 8.55
C HIS A 101 -10.15 5.23 8.01
N GLY A 102 -10.30 5.84 6.82
CA GLY A 102 -9.22 6.61 6.19
C GLY A 102 -8.30 5.83 5.26
N ILE A 103 -7.61 4.80 5.77
CA ILE A 103 -6.46 4.18 5.09
C ILE A 103 -6.87 3.50 3.76
N PRO A 104 -7.89 2.61 3.72
CA PRO A 104 -8.31 2.02 2.45
C PRO A 104 -8.82 3.00 1.40
N GLU A 105 -9.39 4.15 1.79
CA GLU A 105 -9.70 5.21 0.82
C GLU A 105 -8.43 5.87 0.26
N ALA A 106 -7.35 5.95 1.07
CA ALA A 106 -6.03 6.39 0.60
C ALA A 106 -5.45 5.38 -0.41
N ILE A 107 -5.42 4.09 -0.05
CA ILE A 107 -4.93 3.00 -0.90
C ILE A 107 -5.69 2.98 -2.23
N GLU A 108 -7.02 3.09 -2.18
CA GLU A 108 -7.85 3.11 -3.39
C GLU A 108 -7.53 4.31 -4.29
N THR A 109 -7.29 5.48 -3.70
CA THR A 109 -6.90 6.68 -4.47
C THR A 109 -5.51 6.54 -5.08
N ILE A 110 -4.58 5.92 -4.36
CA ILE A 110 -3.21 5.64 -4.83
C ILE A 110 -3.24 4.69 -6.03
N LEU A 111 -3.96 3.57 -5.91
CA LEU A 111 -3.95 2.51 -6.91
C LEU A 111 -4.86 2.77 -8.12
N PHE A 112 -6.01 3.42 -7.91
CA PHE A 112 -7.06 3.52 -8.94
C PHE A 112 -7.56 4.94 -9.20
N GLY A 113 -7.05 5.94 -8.50
CA GLY A 113 -7.45 7.36 -8.62
C GLY A 113 -6.34 8.26 -9.15
N ASP A 114 -5.33 7.68 -9.81
CA ASP A 114 -4.09 8.35 -10.22
C ASP A 114 -3.43 9.14 -9.08
N SER A 115 -3.62 8.75 -7.82
CA SER A 115 -3.13 9.50 -6.65
C SER A 115 -3.63 10.96 -6.55
N ARG A 116 -4.82 11.26 -7.10
CA ARG A 116 -5.47 12.58 -6.97
C ARG A 116 -6.50 12.59 -5.84
N LEU A 117 -6.19 13.28 -4.75
CA LEU A 117 -7.12 13.52 -3.66
C LEU A 117 -7.93 14.80 -3.92
N SER A 118 -9.24 14.73 -3.65
CA SER A 118 -10.13 15.88 -3.82
C SER A 118 -9.94 16.89 -2.67
N PRO A 119 -9.86 18.20 -2.95
CA PRO A 119 -9.74 19.24 -1.91
C PRO A 119 -10.86 19.18 -0.87
N LYS A 120 -12.09 18.88 -1.30
CA LYS A 120 -13.25 18.77 -0.40
C LYS A 120 -13.06 17.69 0.67
N VAL A 121 -12.56 16.51 0.29
CA VAL A 121 -12.28 15.41 1.23
C VAL A 121 -11.05 15.71 2.09
N ALA A 122 -10.06 16.42 1.55
CA ALA A 122 -8.88 16.85 2.30
C ALA A 122 -9.22 17.70 3.52
N VAL A 123 -10.27 18.52 3.45
CA VAL A 123 -10.74 19.35 4.57
C VAL A 123 -11.80 18.65 5.41
N LEU A 124 -12.81 18.02 4.78
CA LEU A 124 -13.93 17.46 5.52
C LEU A 124 -13.54 16.23 6.36
N LYS A 125 -12.60 15.41 5.89
CA LYS A 125 -12.24 14.15 6.58
C LYS A 125 -11.49 14.39 7.90
N PRO A 126 -10.49 15.27 7.97
CA PRO A 126 -9.84 15.61 9.24
C PRO A 126 -10.81 16.28 10.22
N VAL A 127 -11.69 17.16 9.73
CA VAL A 127 -12.71 17.81 10.57
C VAL A 127 -13.72 16.80 11.11
N SER A 128 -14.22 15.88 10.27
CA SER A 128 -15.14 14.84 10.75
C SER A 128 -14.49 13.90 11.76
N ALA A 129 -13.19 13.60 11.59
CA ALA A 129 -12.44 12.81 12.56
C ALA A 129 -12.22 13.57 13.87
N ALA A 130 -11.91 14.87 13.82
CA ALA A 130 -11.78 15.70 15.00
C ALA A 130 -13.08 15.76 15.81
N ILE A 131 -14.22 15.94 15.13
CA ILE A 131 -15.55 15.89 15.77
C ILE A 131 -15.81 14.51 16.36
N SER A 132 -15.55 13.43 15.60
CA SER A 132 -15.78 12.05 16.03
C SER A 132 -14.99 11.72 17.30
N ILE A 133 -13.68 11.93 17.29
CA ILE A 133 -12.78 11.63 18.41
C ILE A 133 -13.11 12.57 19.58
N GLY A 134 -13.28 13.86 19.31
CA GLY A 134 -13.56 14.87 20.34
C GLY A 134 -14.90 14.67 21.03
N SER A 135 -15.94 14.20 20.33
CA SER A 135 -17.23 13.84 20.95
C SER A 135 -17.21 12.48 21.65
N GLY A 136 -16.06 11.82 21.77
CA GLY A 136 -15.91 10.54 22.49
C GLY A 136 -15.92 9.28 21.61
N GLY A 137 -15.93 9.41 20.29
CA GLY A 137 -15.78 8.29 19.37
C GLY A 137 -14.49 7.51 19.67
N PRO A 138 -14.54 6.17 19.70
CA PRO A 138 -13.46 5.30 20.19
C PRO A 138 -12.36 5.09 19.13
N PHE A 139 -11.82 6.17 18.59
CA PHE A 139 -10.92 6.15 17.43
C PHE A 139 -9.62 6.87 17.69
N GLY A 140 -8.55 6.40 17.08
CA GLY A 140 -7.28 7.14 17.05
C GLY A 140 -7.19 8.12 15.88
N ALA A 141 -6.20 9.01 15.93
CA ALA A 141 -5.98 10.04 14.92
C ALA A 141 -5.25 9.52 13.66
N GLU A 142 -4.91 8.23 13.59
CA GLU A 142 -3.95 7.66 12.63
C GLU A 142 -4.44 7.64 11.18
N GLY A 143 -5.61 7.04 10.96
CA GLY A 143 -6.23 7.03 9.64
C GLY A 143 -6.49 8.43 9.10
N PRO A 144 -7.05 9.34 9.91
CA PRO A 144 -7.19 10.75 9.56
C PRO A 144 -5.87 11.43 9.21
N ILE A 145 -4.79 11.26 9.98
CA ILE A 145 -3.52 11.94 9.65
C ILE A 145 -2.85 11.39 8.39
N ILE A 146 -2.90 10.07 8.16
CA ILE A 146 -2.41 9.46 6.92
C ILE A 146 -3.14 10.09 5.72
N MET A 147 -4.45 10.31 5.85
CA MET A 147 -5.25 11.01 4.84
C MET A 147 -4.94 12.50 4.72
N THR A 148 -4.78 13.22 5.83
CA THR A 148 -4.45 14.67 5.84
C THR A 148 -3.09 14.90 5.20
N GLY A 149 -2.06 14.21 5.69
CA GLY A 149 -0.70 14.30 5.15
C GLY A 149 -0.66 13.88 3.69
N GLY A 150 -1.36 12.78 3.33
CA GLY A 150 -1.50 12.35 1.95
C GLY A 150 -2.20 13.38 1.06
N ALA A 151 -3.23 14.04 1.57
CA ALA A 151 -3.94 15.09 0.85
C ALA A 151 -3.06 16.31 0.62
N ILE A 152 -2.26 16.72 1.60
CA ILE A 152 -1.29 17.81 1.45
C ILE A 152 -0.29 17.48 0.33
N GLY A 153 0.30 16.28 0.37
CA GLY A 153 1.23 15.83 -0.67
C GLY A 153 0.58 15.74 -2.06
N SER A 154 -0.64 15.20 -2.15
CA SER A 154 -1.38 15.07 -3.40
C SER A 154 -1.82 16.41 -3.98
N LEU A 155 -2.32 17.33 -3.16
CA LEU A 155 -2.76 18.66 -3.59
C LEU A 155 -1.58 19.51 -4.03
N PHE A 156 -0.47 19.46 -3.28
CA PHE A 156 0.78 20.08 -3.69
C PHE A 156 1.26 19.53 -5.05
N ALA A 157 1.27 18.21 -5.21
CA ALA A 157 1.68 17.58 -6.46
C ALA A 157 0.78 17.93 -7.67
N GLN A 158 -0.51 18.17 -7.43
CA GLN A 158 -1.48 18.57 -8.47
C GLN A 158 -1.22 19.97 -9.04
N CYS A 159 -0.46 20.81 -8.33
CA CYS A 159 -0.02 22.11 -8.83
C CYS A 159 1.09 22.00 -9.90
N PHE A 160 1.65 20.81 -10.13
CA PHE A 160 2.76 20.56 -11.05
C PHE A 160 2.42 19.51 -12.11
N ARG A 161 3.21 19.49 -13.20
CA ARG A 161 3.06 18.51 -14.30
C ARG A 161 3.77 17.19 -13.96
N LEU A 162 3.15 16.41 -13.08
CA LEU A 162 3.70 15.15 -12.58
C LEU A 162 2.91 13.93 -13.07
N SER A 163 3.62 12.83 -13.31
CA SER A 163 3.04 11.52 -13.61
C SER A 163 2.26 10.97 -12.41
N ALA A 164 1.41 9.95 -12.64
CA ALA A 164 0.67 9.31 -11.56
C ALA A 164 1.62 8.70 -10.49
N ALA A 165 2.75 8.14 -10.90
CA ALA A 165 3.74 7.55 -9.98
C ALA A 165 4.53 8.61 -9.17
N GLU A 166 4.82 9.75 -9.78
CA GLU A 166 5.45 10.89 -9.07
C GLU A 166 4.48 11.51 -8.05
N ARG A 167 3.22 11.70 -8.43
CA ARG A 167 2.18 12.19 -7.51
C ARG A 167 1.89 11.19 -6.39
N LYS A 168 1.89 9.89 -6.70
CA LYS A 168 1.84 8.81 -5.70
C LYS A 168 2.95 8.96 -4.68
N THR A 169 4.18 9.20 -5.14
CA THR A 169 5.34 9.40 -4.26
C THR A 169 5.13 10.56 -3.28
N LEU A 170 4.70 11.73 -3.76
CA LEU A 170 4.46 12.90 -2.90
C LEU A 170 3.25 12.71 -1.96
N LEU A 171 2.17 12.06 -2.42
CA LEU A 171 1.04 11.69 -1.57
C LEU A 171 1.52 10.79 -0.42
N VAL A 172 2.24 9.71 -0.73
CA VAL A 172 2.75 8.81 0.32
C VAL A 172 3.75 9.53 1.22
N ALA A 173 4.63 10.37 0.68
CA ALA A 173 5.60 11.14 1.45
C ALA A 173 4.92 12.05 2.50
N GLY A 174 3.78 12.66 2.14
CA GLY A 174 2.97 13.45 3.07
C GLY A 174 2.26 12.58 4.11
N ALA A 175 1.73 11.42 3.71
CA ALA A 175 1.10 10.48 4.62
C ALA A 175 2.09 9.94 5.67
N ALA A 176 3.29 9.57 5.24
CA ALA A 176 4.38 9.12 6.11
C ALA A 176 4.85 10.25 7.04
N ALA A 177 5.03 11.48 6.53
CA ALA A 177 5.36 12.65 7.34
C ALA A 177 4.32 12.93 8.44
N GLY A 178 3.02 12.86 8.11
CA GLY A 178 1.96 13.03 9.09
C GLY A 178 1.98 11.94 10.17
N MET A 179 2.24 10.68 9.79
CA MET A 179 2.42 9.58 10.74
C MET A 179 3.63 9.81 11.65
N THR A 180 4.77 10.21 11.10
CA THR A 180 5.97 10.54 11.87
C THR A 180 5.72 11.68 12.85
N ALA A 181 5.03 12.74 12.44
CA ALA A 181 4.74 13.87 13.30
C ALA A 181 3.88 13.47 14.51
N ILE A 182 2.80 12.72 14.32
CA ILE A 182 1.94 12.31 15.45
C ILE A 182 2.64 11.30 16.35
N PHE A 183 3.19 10.21 15.78
CA PHE A 183 3.65 9.08 16.58
C PHE A 183 5.12 9.15 17.01
N GLY A 184 5.93 9.98 16.34
CA GLY A 184 7.37 9.98 16.55
C GLY A 184 8.04 8.70 16.02
N THR A 185 7.45 8.06 15.00
CA THR A 185 7.88 6.76 14.48
C THR A 185 8.37 6.86 13.02
N PRO A 186 9.53 7.50 12.75
CA PRO A 186 10.03 7.69 11.38
C PRO A 186 10.29 6.37 10.65
N MET A 187 10.88 5.36 11.32
CA MET A 187 11.19 4.08 10.67
C MET A 187 9.92 3.33 10.28
N ALA A 188 8.97 3.21 11.21
CA ALA A 188 7.68 2.58 10.97
C ALA A 188 6.87 3.34 9.90
N ALA A 189 6.96 4.66 9.82
CA ALA A 189 6.30 5.44 8.77
C ALA A 189 6.90 5.17 7.38
N ILE A 190 8.23 5.03 7.26
CA ILE A 190 8.89 4.62 6.01
C ILE A 190 8.48 3.20 5.62
N LEU A 191 8.45 2.28 6.58
CA LEU A 191 8.03 0.91 6.34
C LEU A 191 6.55 0.82 5.96
N LEU A 192 5.68 1.60 6.61
CA LEU A 192 4.26 1.70 6.25
C LEU A 192 4.09 2.24 4.83
N ALA A 193 4.89 3.24 4.46
CA ALA A 193 4.91 3.77 3.11
C ALA A 193 5.24 2.67 2.10
N VAL A 194 6.24 1.82 2.37
CA VAL A 194 6.59 0.69 1.50
C VAL A 194 5.50 -0.39 1.55
N GLU A 195 5.28 -1.04 2.70
CA GLU A 195 4.44 -2.24 2.88
C GLU A 195 2.96 -2.01 2.51
N ILE A 196 2.40 -0.82 2.74
CA ILE A 196 0.94 -0.60 2.68
C ILE A 196 0.52 0.42 1.62
N LEU A 197 1.31 1.47 1.36
CA LEU A 197 0.87 2.57 0.51
C LEU A 197 1.48 2.52 -0.89
N LEU A 198 2.79 2.30 -1.00
CA LEU A 198 3.51 2.27 -2.27
C LEU A 198 3.38 0.94 -2.99
N PHE A 199 3.46 -0.20 -2.28
CA PHE A 199 3.56 -1.51 -2.93
C PHE A 199 4.76 -1.62 -3.89
N GLU A 200 5.83 -0.84 -3.67
CA GLU A 200 7.04 -0.91 -4.48
C GLU A 200 8.28 -0.49 -3.67
N TRP A 201 9.41 -1.12 -3.95
CA TRP A 201 10.71 -0.76 -3.40
C TRP A 201 11.59 -0.16 -4.50
N LYS A 202 11.27 1.08 -4.93
CA LYS A 202 12.04 1.79 -5.96
C LYS A 202 12.70 3.03 -5.37
N PRO A 203 13.99 3.34 -5.68
CA PRO A 203 14.64 4.53 -5.14
C PRO A 203 13.90 5.83 -5.50
N ARG A 204 13.30 5.89 -6.70
CA ARG A 204 12.49 7.04 -7.17
C ARG A 204 11.36 7.45 -6.21
N SER A 205 10.80 6.51 -5.46
CA SER A 205 9.73 6.75 -4.48
C SER A 205 10.24 6.72 -3.05
N PHE A 206 11.18 5.82 -2.74
CA PHE A 206 11.75 5.67 -1.41
C PHE A 206 12.50 6.92 -0.94
N VAL A 207 13.40 7.48 -1.76
CA VAL A 207 14.25 8.61 -1.35
C VAL A 207 13.42 9.86 -1.01
N PRO A 208 12.45 10.32 -1.83
CA PRO A 208 11.61 11.46 -1.46
C PRO A 208 10.75 11.22 -0.20
N VAL A 209 10.27 9.99 0.02
CA VAL A 209 9.52 9.63 1.24
C VAL A 209 10.40 9.78 2.48
N VAL A 210 11.63 9.25 2.44
CA VAL A 210 12.59 9.37 3.54
C VAL A 210 12.88 10.84 3.85
N VAL A 211 13.12 11.67 2.82
CA VAL A 211 13.35 13.12 3.00
C VAL A 211 12.16 13.80 3.70
N SER A 212 10.93 13.52 3.26
CA SER A 212 9.71 14.07 3.86
C SER A 212 9.54 13.66 5.32
N VAL A 213 9.81 12.38 5.64
CA VAL A 213 9.78 11.83 7.00
C VAL A 213 10.81 12.50 7.91
N LEU A 214 12.05 12.66 7.43
CA LEU A 214 13.11 13.32 8.21
C LEU A 214 12.78 14.78 8.51
N VAL A 215 12.19 15.49 7.54
CA VAL A 215 11.71 16.86 7.75
C VAL A 215 10.59 16.91 8.79
N ALA A 216 9.63 15.99 8.73
CA ALA A 216 8.57 15.91 9.74
C ALA A 216 9.11 15.54 11.13
N ALA A 217 10.12 14.65 11.20
CA ALA A 217 10.81 14.31 12.44
C ALA A 217 11.52 15.53 13.04
N ALA A 218 12.17 16.35 12.22
CA ALA A 218 12.82 17.58 12.66
C ALA A 218 11.82 18.63 13.20
N TRP A 219 10.62 18.71 12.62
CA TRP A 219 9.55 19.61 13.10
C TRP A 219 8.87 19.12 14.39
N ARG A 220 8.90 17.82 14.67
CA ARG A 220 8.08 17.22 15.73
C ARG A 220 8.37 17.78 17.13
N PRO A 221 9.62 17.96 17.60
CA PRO A 221 9.89 18.50 18.93
C PRO A 221 9.30 19.88 19.16
N GLU A 222 9.31 20.73 18.12
CA GLU A 222 8.80 22.11 18.18
C GLU A 222 7.27 22.19 18.14
N LEU A 223 6.62 21.27 17.41
CA LEU A 223 5.16 21.32 17.21
C LEU A 223 4.38 20.47 18.21
N ILE A 224 4.87 19.29 18.56
CA ILE A 224 4.10 18.26 19.28
C ILE A 224 4.84 17.84 20.55
N GLY A 225 6.09 17.40 20.43
CA GLY A 225 6.88 16.94 21.56
C GLY A 225 8.04 16.06 21.15
N ASP A 226 8.97 15.86 22.07
CA ASP A 226 10.17 15.04 21.86
C ASP A 226 10.01 13.63 22.42
N GLY A 227 10.82 12.69 21.92
CA GLY A 227 10.91 11.32 22.39
C GLY A 227 9.73 10.40 22.00
N PRO A 228 9.75 9.14 22.49
CA PRO A 228 8.70 8.15 22.25
C PRO A 228 7.35 8.61 22.77
N MET A 229 6.27 8.26 22.08
CA MET A 229 4.91 8.62 22.50
C MET A 229 4.47 7.87 23.76
N PHE A 230 4.94 6.63 23.94
CA PHE A 230 4.61 5.76 25.07
C PHE A 230 5.86 5.25 25.79
N PRO A 231 6.69 6.13 26.39
CA PRO A 231 8.00 5.75 26.91
C PRO A 231 7.88 4.60 27.93
N ALA A 232 8.69 3.55 27.72
CA ALA A 232 8.72 2.37 28.59
C ALA A 232 10.06 2.28 29.33
N THR A 233 10.03 1.96 30.63
CA THR A 233 11.22 1.97 31.50
C THR A 233 11.52 0.63 32.18
N TRP A 234 10.90 -0.44 31.74
CA TRP A 234 11.04 -1.76 32.35
C TRP A 234 12.22 -2.57 31.78
N PRO A 235 12.81 -3.51 32.55
CA PRO A 235 13.89 -4.38 32.09
C PRO A 235 13.39 -5.48 31.16
N LEU A 236 14.19 -5.86 30.16
CA LEU A 236 13.88 -7.00 29.30
C LEU A 236 13.80 -8.30 30.13
N PRO A 237 12.85 -9.21 29.84
CA PRO A 237 12.83 -10.52 30.49
C PRO A 237 14.12 -11.29 30.17
N GLY A 238 14.85 -11.72 31.20
CA GLY A 238 16.11 -12.46 31.05
C GLY A 238 15.95 -13.93 30.62
N SER A 239 14.74 -14.34 30.24
CA SER A 239 14.43 -15.75 29.97
C SER A 239 14.77 -16.15 28.53
N GLY A 240 15.43 -17.29 28.34
CA GLY A 240 15.79 -17.81 27.01
C GLY A 240 14.59 -18.15 26.10
N TRP A 241 13.38 -18.30 26.66
CA TRP A 241 12.17 -18.60 25.89
C TRP A 241 11.30 -17.36 25.58
N THR A 242 11.78 -16.15 25.89
CA THR A 242 11.02 -14.89 25.69
C THR A 242 10.57 -14.70 24.25
N VAL A 243 11.43 -15.00 23.27
CA VAL A 243 11.09 -14.87 21.84
C VAL A 243 10.04 -15.91 21.42
N ALA A 244 10.12 -17.14 21.94
CA ALA A 244 9.15 -18.18 21.67
C ALA A 244 7.77 -17.86 22.28
N ALA A 245 7.75 -17.30 23.50
CA ALA A 245 6.52 -16.78 24.10
C ALA A 245 5.94 -15.60 23.32
N ALA A 246 6.78 -14.67 22.84
CA ALA A 246 6.34 -13.57 22.01
C ALA A 246 5.72 -14.06 20.70
N ALA A 247 6.30 -15.08 20.06
CA ALA A 247 5.70 -15.79 18.94
C ALA A 247 4.32 -16.39 19.30
N GLY A 248 4.18 -17.00 20.48
CA GLY A 248 2.92 -17.51 21.01
C GLY A 248 1.85 -16.42 21.19
N ILE A 249 2.22 -15.26 21.76
CA ILE A 249 1.35 -14.08 21.82
C ILE A 249 0.96 -13.64 20.41
N GLY A 250 1.91 -13.64 19.47
CA GLY A 250 1.68 -13.39 18.04
C GLY A 250 0.55 -14.23 17.46
N VAL A 251 0.51 -15.53 17.75
CA VAL A 251 -0.58 -16.42 17.32
C VAL A 251 -1.92 -15.97 17.89
N VAL A 252 -1.98 -15.69 19.20
CA VAL A 252 -3.20 -15.26 19.89
C VAL A 252 -3.74 -13.95 19.31
N VAL A 253 -2.88 -12.94 19.18
CA VAL A 253 -3.30 -11.63 18.66
C VAL A 253 -3.54 -11.66 17.14
N GLY A 254 -2.93 -12.59 16.40
CA GLY A 254 -3.27 -12.87 15.01
C GLY A 254 -4.69 -13.41 14.85
N LEU A 255 -5.09 -14.36 15.72
CA LEU A 255 -6.48 -14.84 15.78
C LEU A 255 -7.44 -13.73 16.24
N GLN A 256 -7.03 -12.91 17.21
CA GLN A 256 -7.80 -11.74 17.65
C GLN A 256 -8.02 -10.77 16.49
N ALA A 257 -6.98 -10.44 15.71
CA ALA A 257 -7.07 -9.58 14.54
C ALA A 257 -8.05 -10.16 13.49
N ALA A 258 -8.03 -11.48 13.28
CA ALA A 258 -8.94 -12.15 12.37
C ALA A 258 -10.40 -12.09 12.85
N LEU A 259 -10.63 -12.31 14.14
CA LEU A 259 -11.94 -12.20 14.77
C LEU A 259 -12.47 -10.76 14.65
N LEU A 260 -11.69 -9.77 15.08
CA LEU A 260 -12.09 -8.35 15.06
C LEU A 260 -12.42 -7.88 13.64
N SER A 261 -11.59 -8.25 12.66
CA SER A 261 -11.82 -7.90 11.26
C SER A 261 -13.10 -8.55 10.73
N SER A 262 -13.35 -9.83 11.04
CA SER A 262 -14.58 -10.52 10.63
C SER A 262 -15.82 -9.89 11.25
N LEU A 263 -15.77 -9.56 12.55
CA LEU A 263 -16.87 -8.93 13.27
C LEU A 263 -17.16 -7.52 12.74
N LEU A 264 -16.13 -6.73 12.44
CA LEU A 264 -16.29 -5.39 11.89
C LEU A 264 -17.15 -5.42 10.61
N TYR A 265 -16.76 -6.26 9.66
CA TYR A 265 -17.46 -6.34 8.38
C TYR A 265 -18.85 -6.97 8.49
N ARG A 266 -19.06 -7.90 9.43
CA ARG A 266 -20.41 -8.41 9.75
C ARG A 266 -21.31 -7.31 10.34
N ILE A 267 -20.75 -6.44 11.19
CA ILE A 267 -21.49 -5.30 11.75
C ILE A 267 -21.80 -4.26 10.66
N GLU A 268 -20.86 -3.98 9.76
CA GLU A 268 -21.11 -3.13 8.59
C GLU A 268 -22.26 -3.70 7.74
N ASP A 269 -22.27 -5.02 7.49
CA ASP A 269 -23.34 -5.73 6.77
C ASP A 269 -24.70 -5.62 7.49
N LEU A 270 -24.72 -5.61 8.82
CA LEU A 270 -25.92 -5.41 9.62
C LEU A 270 -26.46 -3.98 9.50
N PHE A 271 -25.58 -2.96 9.53
CA PHE A 271 -25.99 -1.57 9.31
C PHE A 271 -26.58 -1.36 7.90
N HIS A 272 -26.00 -2.01 6.88
CA HIS A 272 -26.53 -1.97 5.51
C HIS A 272 -27.94 -2.55 5.35
N ARG A 273 -28.41 -3.38 6.30
CA ARG A 273 -29.77 -3.95 6.30
C ARG A 273 -30.80 -3.05 6.99
N LEU A 274 -30.39 -1.99 7.67
CA LEU A 274 -31.32 -1.12 8.37
C LEU A 274 -32.15 -0.29 7.38
N PRO A 275 -33.50 -0.24 7.53
CA PRO A 275 -34.39 0.49 6.63
C PRO A 275 -34.40 2.01 6.90
N VAL A 276 -33.25 2.59 7.27
CA VAL A 276 -33.09 4.03 7.52
C VAL A 276 -31.96 4.57 6.67
N HIS A 277 -32.09 5.83 6.25
CA HIS A 277 -31.08 6.51 5.44
C HIS A 277 -29.72 6.48 6.14
N TRP A 278 -28.67 6.14 5.39
CA TRP A 278 -27.32 5.87 5.92
C TRP A 278 -26.67 7.01 6.73
N MET A 279 -27.19 8.23 6.61
CA MET A 279 -26.73 9.39 7.41
C MET A 279 -26.99 9.21 8.91
N TRP A 280 -27.98 8.40 9.30
CA TRP A 280 -28.35 8.16 10.69
C TRP A 280 -27.54 7.04 11.33
N TRP A 281 -26.88 6.18 10.54
CA TRP A 281 -26.15 5.03 11.07
C TRP A 281 -25.08 5.43 12.10
N PRO A 282 -24.24 6.47 11.88
CA PRO A 282 -23.28 6.93 12.88
C PRO A 282 -23.92 7.26 14.23
N ALA A 283 -25.05 7.97 14.22
CA ALA A 283 -25.76 8.35 15.45
C ALA A 283 -26.33 7.12 16.18
N ILE A 284 -26.83 6.12 15.45
CA ILE A 284 -27.30 4.84 16.01
C ILE A 284 -26.13 4.08 16.65
N GLY A 285 -24.99 3.98 15.96
CA GLY A 285 -23.79 3.35 16.50
C GLY A 285 -23.24 4.08 17.73
N ALA A 286 -23.36 5.41 17.76
CA ALA A 286 -22.92 6.24 18.87
C ALA A 286 -23.71 6.05 20.17
N VAL A 287 -24.93 5.51 20.11
CA VAL A 287 -25.65 5.10 21.33
C VAL A 287 -24.86 4.01 22.05
N VAL A 288 -24.31 3.03 21.32
CA VAL A 288 -23.45 1.98 21.89
C VAL A 288 -22.15 2.57 22.45
N VAL A 289 -21.58 3.57 21.79
CA VAL A 289 -20.42 4.32 22.31
C VAL A 289 -20.73 4.96 23.65
N GLY A 290 -21.86 5.68 23.73
CA GLY A 290 -22.34 6.33 24.94
C GLY A 290 -22.59 5.36 26.09
N VAL A 291 -23.27 4.24 25.81
CA VAL A 291 -23.52 3.17 26.79
C VAL A 291 -22.21 2.54 27.25
N GLY A 292 -21.25 2.33 26.35
CA GLY A 292 -19.91 1.88 26.72
C GLY A 292 -19.21 2.86 27.67
N GLY A 293 -19.34 4.16 27.41
CA GLY A 293 -18.83 5.22 28.29
C GLY A 293 -19.45 5.21 29.70
N LEU A 294 -20.73 4.83 29.84
CA LEU A 294 -21.37 4.64 31.15
C LEU A 294 -20.78 3.47 31.93
N ILE A 295 -20.32 2.42 31.24
CA ILE A 295 -19.69 1.26 31.86
C ILE A 295 -18.26 1.64 32.31
N ASP A 296 -17.50 2.25 31.42
CA ASP A 296 -16.15 2.74 31.70
C ASP A 296 -15.80 3.88 30.73
N SER A 297 -15.56 5.08 31.27
CA SER A 297 -15.23 6.28 30.49
C SER A 297 -13.92 6.14 29.70
N ARG A 298 -13.02 5.23 30.08
CA ARG A 298 -11.77 4.94 29.38
C ARG A 298 -11.98 4.38 27.98
N VAL A 299 -13.18 3.88 27.65
CA VAL A 299 -13.48 3.38 26.30
C VAL A 299 -13.75 4.50 25.29
N LEU A 300 -13.92 5.73 25.74
CA LEU A 300 -14.16 6.89 24.87
C LEU A 300 -12.85 7.46 24.31
N GLY A 301 -12.95 8.19 23.19
CA GLY A 301 -11.82 8.86 22.55
C GLY A 301 -10.70 7.93 22.07
N ALA A 302 -9.52 8.51 21.83
CA ALA A 302 -8.36 7.77 21.33
C ALA A 302 -7.80 6.76 22.32
N GLY A 303 -7.83 7.07 23.62
CA GLY A 303 -7.36 6.18 24.69
C GLY A 303 -5.84 6.06 24.79
N TYR A 304 -5.08 7.09 24.40
CA TYR A 304 -3.61 7.09 24.51
C TYR A 304 -3.11 6.91 25.96
N SER A 305 -3.81 7.45 26.96
CA SER A 305 -3.50 7.21 28.38
C SER A 305 -3.70 5.74 28.80
N ASN A 306 -4.63 5.01 28.16
CA ASN A 306 -4.78 3.57 28.36
C ASN A 306 -3.61 2.79 27.79
N ILE A 307 -3.09 3.18 26.61
CA ILE A 307 -1.90 2.55 26.01
C ILE A 307 -0.71 2.74 26.94
N GLN A 308 -0.47 3.98 27.40
CA GLN A 308 0.58 4.29 28.36
C GLN A 308 0.45 3.43 29.64
N SER A 309 -0.75 3.37 30.23
CA SER A 309 -0.99 2.58 31.45
C SER A 309 -0.76 1.07 31.27
N LEU A 310 -1.04 0.52 30.08
CA LEU A 310 -0.75 -0.87 29.74
C LEU A 310 0.77 -1.10 29.62
N VAL A 311 1.48 -0.18 28.97
CA VAL A 311 2.95 -0.22 28.77
C VAL A 311 3.70 -0.03 30.08
N ASP A 312 3.25 0.86 30.96
CA ASP A 312 3.79 1.07 32.31
C ASP A 312 3.46 -0.11 33.24
N GLY A 313 2.43 -0.86 32.89
CA GLY A 313 1.91 -1.98 33.66
C GLY A 313 1.16 -1.58 34.93
N THR A 314 0.72 -0.33 35.03
CA THR A 314 -0.03 0.25 36.15
C THR A 314 -1.54 0.00 36.07
N MET A 315 -2.02 -0.48 34.91
CA MET A 315 -3.44 -0.77 34.67
C MET A 315 -3.95 -1.94 35.52
N VAL A 316 -5.04 -1.75 36.27
CA VAL A 316 -5.69 -2.87 36.97
C VAL A 316 -6.20 -3.92 35.97
N VAL A 317 -5.94 -5.21 36.22
CA VAL A 317 -6.33 -6.32 35.31
C VAL A 317 -7.81 -6.27 34.92
N ARG A 318 -8.69 -5.98 35.90
CA ARG A 318 -10.13 -5.81 35.64
C ARG A 318 -10.40 -4.71 34.60
N ALA A 319 -9.70 -3.58 34.68
CA ALA A 319 -9.82 -2.49 33.71
C ALA A 319 -9.26 -2.91 32.34
N ALA A 320 -8.16 -3.67 32.29
CA ALA A 320 -7.64 -4.22 31.03
C ALA A 320 -8.64 -5.18 30.34
N ILE A 321 -9.35 -6.02 31.12
CA ILE A 321 -10.41 -6.90 30.60
C ILE A 321 -11.61 -6.08 30.11
N ILE A 322 -12.03 -5.07 30.86
CA ILE A 322 -13.12 -4.17 30.45
C ILE A 322 -12.75 -3.45 29.15
N LEU A 323 -11.53 -2.91 29.03
CA LEU A 323 -11.03 -2.33 27.78
C LEU A 323 -11.06 -3.37 26.65
N LEU A 324 -10.55 -4.58 26.87
CA LEU A 324 -10.51 -5.62 25.83
C LEU A 324 -11.91 -5.94 25.26
N VAL A 325 -12.94 -6.00 26.11
CA VAL A 325 -14.30 -6.38 25.69
C VAL A 325 -15.13 -5.17 25.27
N VAL A 326 -15.24 -4.16 26.13
CA VAL A 326 -16.11 -3.00 25.92
C VAL A 326 -15.53 -2.07 24.85
N LYS A 327 -14.21 -1.77 24.87
CA LYS A 327 -13.59 -0.96 23.79
C LYS A 327 -13.77 -1.66 22.45
N ALA A 328 -13.59 -2.98 22.37
CA ALA A 328 -13.79 -3.73 21.14
C ALA A 328 -15.23 -3.59 20.63
N ALA A 329 -16.23 -3.83 21.47
CA ALA A 329 -17.63 -3.72 21.07
C ALA A 329 -17.99 -2.30 20.59
N VAL A 330 -17.61 -1.29 21.39
CA VAL A 330 -17.86 0.12 21.10
C VAL A 330 -17.16 0.56 19.81
N TRP A 331 -15.90 0.18 19.62
CA TRP A 331 -15.14 0.49 18.40
C TRP A 331 -15.70 -0.21 17.16
N LEU A 332 -16.02 -1.51 17.23
CA LEU A 332 -16.55 -2.26 16.09
C LEU A 332 -17.92 -1.71 15.65
N VAL A 333 -18.81 -1.39 16.59
CA VAL A 333 -20.12 -0.81 16.27
C VAL A 333 -19.99 0.61 15.73
N ALA A 334 -19.17 1.45 16.36
CA ALA A 334 -18.95 2.81 15.89
C ALA A 334 -18.35 2.81 14.47
N LEU A 335 -17.32 2.01 14.20
CA LEU A 335 -16.69 1.94 12.88
C LEU A 335 -17.64 1.32 11.84
N GLY A 336 -18.30 0.21 12.17
CA GLY A 336 -19.23 -0.48 11.28
C GLY A 336 -20.47 0.35 10.92
N SER A 337 -20.84 1.32 11.76
CA SER A 337 -21.90 2.30 11.44
C SER A 337 -21.52 3.30 10.33
N GLY A 338 -20.23 3.34 9.95
CA GLY A 338 -19.72 4.21 8.91
C GLY A 338 -19.44 5.64 9.37
N THR A 339 -19.16 5.85 10.66
CA THR A 339 -18.58 7.11 11.15
C THR A 339 -17.12 7.29 10.67
N SER A 340 -16.47 8.40 11.03
CA SER A 340 -15.09 8.71 10.66
C SER A 340 -14.13 8.47 11.84
N GLY A 341 -13.01 7.78 11.62
CA GLY A 341 -12.00 7.59 12.67
C GLY A 341 -10.87 6.63 12.30
N GLY A 342 -9.73 6.71 13.01
CA GLY A 342 -8.60 5.80 12.83
C GLY A 342 -8.77 4.46 13.56
N VAL A 343 -8.11 3.44 13.04
CA VAL A 343 -8.18 2.05 13.54
C VAL A 343 -6.96 1.64 14.37
N LEU A 344 -5.85 2.39 14.34
CA LEU A 344 -4.59 1.91 14.92
C LEU A 344 -4.61 2.01 16.45
N ALA A 345 -5.00 3.14 17.06
CA ALA A 345 -5.04 3.23 18.52
C ALA A 345 -5.96 2.17 19.18
N PRO A 346 -7.18 1.92 18.69
CA PRO A 346 -8.02 0.85 19.23
C PRO A 346 -7.36 -0.52 19.09
N LEU A 347 -6.72 -0.81 17.95
CA LEU A 347 -5.98 -2.07 17.78
C LEU A 347 -4.84 -2.17 18.79
N LEU A 348 -4.02 -1.13 18.95
CA LEU A 348 -2.95 -1.08 19.96
C LEU A 348 -3.48 -1.33 21.37
N ILE A 349 -4.61 -0.71 21.76
CA ILE A 349 -5.24 -0.95 23.07
C ILE A 349 -5.67 -2.41 23.20
N LEU A 350 -6.33 -2.97 22.18
CA LEU A 350 -6.86 -4.34 22.24
C LEU A 350 -5.77 -5.41 22.25
N GLY A 351 -4.73 -5.27 21.43
CA GLY A 351 -3.59 -6.19 21.45
C GLY A 351 -2.72 -5.97 22.68
N GLY A 352 -2.51 -4.71 23.08
CA GLY A 352 -1.83 -4.34 24.30
C GLY A 352 -2.49 -4.93 25.54
N ALA A 353 -3.82 -4.87 25.63
CA ALA A 353 -4.58 -5.50 26.70
C ALA A 353 -4.44 -7.03 26.69
N THR A 354 -4.54 -7.68 25.53
CA THR A 354 -4.33 -9.13 25.41
C THR A 354 -2.94 -9.53 25.88
N GLY A 355 -1.90 -8.82 25.41
CA GLY A 355 -0.52 -9.04 25.81
C GLY A 355 -0.29 -8.78 27.30
N TYR A 356 -0.80 -7.66 27.82
CA TYR A 356 -0.72 -7.28 29.24
C TYR A 356 -1.33 -8.37 30.14
N ILE A 357 -2.53 -8.83 29.81
CA ILE A 357 -3.24 -9.88 30.55
C ILE A 357 -2.43 -11.19 30.49
N ALA A 358 -1.96 -11.59 29.30
CA ALA A 358 -1.14 -12.78 29.15
C ALA A 358 0.18 -12.68 29.95
N GLY A 359 0.72 -11.48 30.10
CA GLY A 359 1.94 -11.18 30.83
C GLY A 359 1.94 -11.60 32.29
N PHE A 360 0.77 -11.75 32.93
CA PHE A 360 0.68 -12.23 34.31
C PHE A 360 1.06 -13.72 34.48
N TRP A 361 1.04 -14.49 33.38
CA TRP A 361 1.47 -15.90 33.38
C TRP A 361 2.82 -16.11 32.68
N LEU A 362 3.50 -15.02 32.30
CA LEU A 362 4.76 -15.04 31.58
C LEU A 362 5.86 -14.33 32.39
N PRO A 363 7.14 -14.66 32.19
CA PRO A 363 8.23 -14.03 32.93
C PRO A 363 8.42 -12.58 32.48
N GLY A 364 8.81 -11.73 33.42
CA GLY A 364 9.10 -10.33 33.19
C GLY A 364 7.89 -9.40 33.39
N PRO A 365 8.05 -8.11 33.08
CA PRO A 365 7.05 -7.10 33.34
C PRO A 365 5.85 -7.25 32.39
N ALA A 366 4.63 -7.11 32.90
CA ALA A 366 3.41 -7.17 32.08
C ALA A 366 3.38 -6.09 30.97
N GLY A 367 4.01 -4.94 31.21
CA GLY A 367 4.20 -3.89 30.22
C GLY A 367 5.02 -4.30 28.98
N PHE A 368 6.00 -5.21 29.15
CA PHE A 368 6.71 -5.82 28.01
C PHE A 368 5.73 -6.60 27.14
N TRP A 369 4.93 -7.46 27.76
CA TRP A 369 3.96 -8.28 27.03
C TRP A 369 2.85 -7.45 26.37
N ALA A 370 2.47 -6.31 26.96
CA ALA A 370 1.59 -5.34 26.31
C ALA A 370 2.18 -4.84 24.99
N MET A 371 3.45 -4.44 24.96
CA MET A 371 4.13 -4.03 23.72
C MET A 371 4.20 -5.16 22.68
N ILE A 372 4.46 -6.40 23.11
CA ILE A 372 4.44 -7.57 22.22
C ILE A 372 3.05 -7.74 21.58
N GLY A 373 1.99 -7.60 22.38
CA GLY A 373 0.61 -7.67 21.89
C GLY A 373 0.24 -6.54 20.93
N MET A 374 0.73 -5.32 21.19
CA MET A 374 0.60 -4.16 20.29
C MET A 374 1.25 -4.44 18.93
N ALA A 375 2.47 -4.97 18.91
CA ALA A 375 3.18 -5.29 17.67
C ALA A 375 2.43 -6.35 16.85
N GLY A 376 2.05 -7.45 17.50
CA GLY A 376 1.40 -8.58 16.85
C GLY A 376 0.02 -8.23 16.28
N ILE A 377 -0.84 -7.53 17.04
CA ILE A 377 -2.18 -7.21 16.54
C ILE A 377 -2.14 -6.24 15.35
N MET A 378 -1.20 -5.29 15.37
CA MET A 378 -0.96 -4.35 14.28
C MET A 378 -0.54 -5.09 13.01
N SER A 379 0.44 -5.99 13.14
CA SER A 379 0.87 -6.86 12.05
C SER A 379 -0.27 -7.71 11.50
N GLY A 380 -1.01 -8.41 12.37
CA GLY A 380 -2.09 -9.30 11.97
C GLY A 380 -3.24 -8.56 11.28
N ALA A 381 -3.64 -7.40 11.79
CA ALA A 381 -4.75 -6.62 11.24
C ALA A 381 -4.37 -5.94 9.91
N MET A 382 -3.19 -5.33 9.82
CA MET A 382 -2.76 -4.56 8.64
C MET A 382 -2.09 -5.41 7.57
N ARG A 383 -1.59 -6.60 7.93
CA ARG A 383 -0.69 -7.45 7.12
C ARG A 383 0.63 -6.76 6.77
N ALA A 384 1.24 -6.10 7.74
CA ALA A 384 2.51 -5.40 7.62
C ALA A 384 3.42 -5.74 8.81
N PRO A 385 4.10 -6.90 8.80
CA PRO A 385 4.84 -7.40 9.95
C PRO A 385 6.03 -6.53 10.34
N ILE A 386 6.75 -5.97 9.37
CA ILE A 386 7.92 -5.14 9.67
C ILE A 386 7.46 -3.80 10.25
N THR A 387 6.47 -3.17 9.64
CA THR A 387 5.81 -1.96 10.15
C THR A 387 5.28 -2.18 11.57
N GLY A 388 4.55 -3.26 11.83
CA GLY A 388 3.97 -3.53 13.16
C GLY A 388 5.04 -3.67 14.26
N ALA A 389 6.13 -4.38 13.96
CA ALA A 389 7.25 -4.56 14.89
C ALA A 389 7.96 -3.24 15.20
N PHE A 390 8.37 -2.49 14.16
CA PHE A 390 9.06 -1.21 14.34
C PHE A 390 8.15 -0.15 14.96
N PHE A 391 6.85 -0.16 14.64
CA PHE A 391 5.90 0.79 15.20
C PHE A 391 5.79 0.63 16.71
N ALA A 392 5.64 -0.61 17.22
CA ALA A 392 5.61 -0.86 18.65
C ALA A 392 6.94 -0.48 19.34
N ALA A 393 8.08 -0.80 18.72
CA ALA A 393 9.40 -0.47 19.27
C ALA A 393 9.69 1.04 19.31
N GLU A 394 9.38 1.77 18.24
CA GLU A 394 9.57 3.23 18.18
C GLU A 394 8.61 3.97 19.11
N LEU A 395 7.33 3.55 19.15
CA LEU A 395 6.34 4.15 20.05
C LEU A 395 6.78 4.10 21.51
N THR A 396 7.48 3.05 21.90
CA THR A 396 7.88 2.78 23.28
C THR A 396 9.33 3.13 23.60
N GLY A 397 10.16 3.36 22.58
CA GLY A 397 11.60 3.59 22.69
C GLY A 397 12.41 2.32 22.99
N ARG A 398 11.83 1.12 22.92
CA ARG A 398 12.49 -0.14 23.30
C ARG A 398 12.95 -0.94 22.09
N PHE A 399 13.95 -0.43 21.38
CA PHE A 399 14.55 -1.13 20.23
C PHE A 399 15.30 -2.42 20.60
N ASP A 400 15.70 -2.55 21.87
CA ASP A 400 16.29 -3.77 22.42
C ASP A 400 15.30 -4.95 22.43
N ALA A 401 13.99 -4.69 22.38
CA ALA A 401 12.94 -5.71 22.27
C ALA A 401 12.65 -6.20 20.84
N LEU A 402 13.36 -5.69 19.81
CA LEU A 402 13.12 -5.98 18.39
C LEU A 402 12.93 -7.48 18.07
N PRO A 403 13.78 -8.42 18.53
CA PRO A 403 13.60 -9.84 18.24
C PRO A 403 12.23 -10.39 18.69
N ALA A 404 11.73 -9.94 19.84
CA ALA A 404 10.45 -10.39 20.39
C ALA A 404 9.25 -9.79 19.64
N VAL A 405 9.27 -8.48 19.35
CA VAL A 405 8.19 -7.85 18.58
C VAL A 405 8.15 -8.33 17.12
N ILE A 406 9.30 -8.66 16.51
CA ILE A 406 9.38 -9.28 15.18
C ILE A 406 8.78 -10.70 15.22
N ALA A 407 9.12 -11.50 16.23
CA ALA A 407 8.56 -12.85 16.37
C ALA A 407 7.02 -12.84 16.51
N ALA A 408 6.49 -11.95 17.36
CA ALA A 408 5.06 -11.78 17.51
C ALA A 408 4.39 -11.27 16.22
N SER A 409 4.98 -10.27 15.58
CA SER A 409 4.47 -9.69 14.33
C SER A 409 4.47 -10.70 13.18
N GLY A 410 5.54 -11.47 13.01
CA GLY A 410 5.65 -12.49 11.96
C GLY A 410 4.63 -13.61 12.11
N LEU A 411 4.42 -14.11 13.34
CA LEU A 411 3.43 -15.17 13.61
C LEU A 411 2.00 -14.65 13.51
N ALA A 412 1.72 -13.43 13.97
CA ALA A 412 0.42 -12.79 13.78
C ALA A 412 0.10 -12.58 12.30
N TYR A 413 1.10 -12.20 11.49
CA TYR A 413 0.97 -12.10 10.04
C TYR A 413 0.66 -13.46 9.40
N ALA A 414 1.40 -14.50 9.76
CA ALA A 414 1.17 -15.86 9.26
C ALA A 414 -0.25 -16.34 9.57
N VAL A 415 -0.72 -16.17 10.81
CA VAL A 415 -2.09 -16.49 11.20
C VAL A 415 -3.11 -15.68 10.40
N SER A 416 -2.90 -14.37 10.24
CA SER A 416 -3.80 -13.50 9.47
C SER A 416 -3.92 -13.94 8.00
N VAL A 417 -2.81 -14.30 7.35
CA VAL A 417 -2.80 -14.76 5.95
C VAL A 417 -3.43 -16.14 5.80
N LEU A 418 -3.25 -17.05 6.77
CA LEU A 418 -3.83 -18.40 6.74
C LEU A 418 -5.32 -18.43 7.10
N CYS A 419 -5.77 -17.59 8.03
CA CYS A 419 -7.15 -17.60 8.53
C CYS A 419 -8.08 -16.67 7.75
N MET A 420 -7.57 -15.62 7.11
CA MET A 420 -8.37 -14.65 6.37
C MET A 420 -7.93 -14.57 4.91
N ARG A 421 -8.86 -14.26 4.00
CA ARG A 421 -8.49 -13.96 2.61
C ARG A 421 -7.97 -12.54 2.44
N ARG A 422 -8.51 -11.58 3.20
CA ARG A 422 -8.21 -10.15 3.09
C ARG A 422 -8.02 -9.54 4.47
N SER A 423 -7.24 -8.47 4.56
CA SER A 423 -6.97 -7.76 5.81
C SER A 423 -8.09 -6.78 6.15
N ILE A 424 -8.03 -6.18 7.35
CA ILE A 424 -8.95 -5.10 7.73
C ILE A 424 -8.91 -3.93 6.73
N LEU A 425 -7.77 -3.74 6.05
CA LEU A 425 -7.55 -2.64 5.11
C LEU A 425 -7.98 -3.01 3.67
N THR A 426 -7.90 -4.27 3.24
CA THR A 426 -8.15 -4.62 1.83
C THR A 426 -9.56 -5.15 1.56
N GLU A 427 -10.27 -5.62 2.59
CA GLU A 427 -11.60 -6.21 2.43
C GLU A 427 -12.63 -5.20 1.89
N LYS A 428 -12.67 -3.96 2.41
CA LYS A 428 -13.56 -2.90 1.91
C LYS A 428 -13.32 -2.54 0.44
N ILE A 429 -12.06 -2.48 0.00
CA ILE A 429 -11.69 -2.20 -1.40
C ILE A 429 -12.19 -3.32 -2.30
N ALA A 430 -12.02 -4.56 -1.84
CA ALA A 430 -12.40 -5.71 -2.63
C ALA A 430 -13.91 -5.97 -2.66
N ARG A 431 -14.67 -5.52 -1.66
CA ARG A 431 -16.14 -5.42 -1.73
C ARG A 431 -16.64 -4.44 -2.80
N ARG A 432 -15.79 -3.50 -3.26
CA ARG A 432 -16.04 -2.62 -4.42
C ARG A 432 -15.60 -3.22 -5.77
N GLY A 433 -15.25 -4.51 -5.80
CA GLY A 433 -14.82 -5.21 -7.02
C GLY A 433 -13.35 -4.99 -7.40
N ARG A 434 -12.55 -4.36 -6.52
CA ARG A 434 -11.13 -4.07 -6.78
C ARG A 434 -10.23 -4.97 -5.94
N HIS A 435 -9.48 -5.86 -6.57
CA HIS A 435 -8.57 -6.77 -5.90
C HIS A 435 -7.15 -6.20 -5.87
N ILE A 436 -6.48 -6.30 -4.72
CA ILE A 436 -5.10 -5.86 -4.52
C ILE A 436 -4.26 -7.10 -4.24
N LEU A 437 -3.24 -7.34 -5.07
CA LEU A 437 -2.19 -8.31 -4.79
C LEU A 437 -1.13 -7.62 -3.92
N GLN A 438 -0.80 -8.20 -2.77
CA GLN A 438 0.16 -7.64 -1.81
C GLN A 438 1.47 -8.45 -1.78
N GLU A 439 1.88 -8.98 -2.92
CA GLU A 439 3.12 -9.77 -3.05
C GLU A 439 4.20 -8.91 -3.72
N TYR A 440 5.38 -8.87 -3.11
CA TYR A 440 6.55 -8.22 -3.68
C TYR A 440 7.26 -9.21 -4.58
N THR A 441 6.97 -9.16 -5.86
CA THR A 441 7.60 -9.99 -6.88
C THR A 441 8.27 -9.13 -7.94
N VAL A 442 9.41 -9.60 -8.45
CA VAL A 442 10.01 -9.05 -9.66
C VAL A 442 9.19 -9.52 -10.86
N ASP A 443 8.96 -8.68 -11.86
CA ASP A 443 8.25 -9.11 -13.07
C ASP A 443 9.04 -10.27 -13.71
N PRO A 444 8.40 -11.44 -13.93
CA PRO A 444 9.01 -12.56 -14.65
C PRO A 444 9.70 -12.19 -15.96
N LEU A 445 9.21 -11.15 -16.65
CA LEU A 445 9.75 -10.72 -17.94
C LEU A 445 11.01 -9.85 -17.78
N ASP A 446 11.21 -9.24 -16.62
CA ASP A 446 12.40 -8.42 -16.34
C ASP A 446 13.57 -9.29 -15.84
N SER A 447 13.28 -10.49 -15.30
CA SER A 447 14.31 -11.44 -14.85
C SER A 447 14.85 -12.35 -15.95
N GLN A 448 14.20 -12.40 -17.12
CA GLN A 448 14.60 -13.27 -18.24
C GLN A 448 15.10 -12.45 -19.42
N GLN A 449 16.18 -12.93 -20.05
CA GLN A 449 16.73 -12.33 -21.26
C GLN A 449 16.17 -12.99 -22.53
N ALA A 450 16.22 -12.26 -23.64
CA ALA A 450 15.72 -12.72 -24.93
C ALA A 450 16.28 -14.10 -25.32
N ARG A 451 17.58 -14.34 -25.08
CA ARG A 451 18.26 -15.60 -25.39
C ARG A 451 17.66 -16.84 -24.71
N GLU A 452 17.03 -16.67 -23.56
CA GLU A 452 16.44 -17.77 -22.77
C GLU A 452 15.06 -18.18 -23.30
N LEU A 453 14.35 -17.28 -23.97
CA LEU A 453 12.99 -17.47 -24.44
C LEU A 453 12.82 -17.49 -25.96
N MET A 454 13.78 -16.93 -26.70
CA MET A 454 13.71 -16.86 -28.15
C MET A 454 13.66 -18.26 -28.75
N THR A 455 13.00 -18.38 -29.91
CA THR A 455 13.23 -19.54 -30.76
C THR A 455 14.57 -19.34 -31.47
N PRO A 456 15.60 -20.16 -31.18
CA PRO A 456 16.90 -20.03 -31.83
C PRO A 456 16.79 -20.44 -33.30
N GLU A 457 17.68 -19.90 -34.13
CA GLU A 457 17.81 -20.26 -35.55
C GLU A 457 16.45 -20.28 -36.31
N PRO A 458 15.71 -19.15 -36.32
CA PRO A 458 14.39 -19.13 -36.94
C PRO A 458 14.51 -19.33 -38.45
N ALA A 459 13.51 -19.98 -39.05
CA ALA A 459 13.40 -20.03 -40.50
C ALA A 459 13.31 -18.60 -41.08
N THR A 460 14.11 -18.32 -42.11
CA THR A 460 14.21 -17.01 -42.76
C THR A 460 13.80 -17.06 -44.23
N LEU A 461 13.58 -15.89 -44.84
CA LEU A 461 13.41 -15.72 -46.29
C LEU A 461 14.58 -14.90 -46.84
N PRO A 462 15.08 -15.20 -48.05
CA PRO A 462 16.17 -14.43 -48.63
C PRO A 462 15.67 -13.10 -49.19
N ALA A 463 16.48 -12.05 -49.07
CA ALA A 463 16.11 -10.67 -49.41
C ALA A 463 15.85 -10.45 -50.90
N ASP A 464 16.47 -11.25 -51.76
CA ASP A 464 16.30 -11.26 -53.22
C ASP A 464 15.07 -12.06 -53.69
N MET A 465 14.33 -12.70 -52.78
CA MET A 465 13.06 -13.35 -53.11
C MET A 465 12.06 -12.31 -53.64
N THR A 466 11.43 -12.59 -54.77
CA THR A 466 10.38 -11.71 -55.32
C THR A 466 9.13 -11.75 -54.45
N VAL A 467 8.35 -10.65 -54.47
CA VAL A 467 7.06 -10.58 -53.75
C VAL A 467 6.12 -11.71 -54.19
N GLU A 468 6.11 -12.06 -55.48
CA GLU A 468 5.31 -13.17 -56.01
C GLU A 468 5.73 -14.53 -55.41
N ALA A 469 7.04 -14.79 -55.35
CA ALA A 469 7.56 -16.01 -54.73
C ALA A 469 7.23 -16.06 -53.24
N ALA A 470 7.29 -14.92 -52.54
CA ALA A 470 6.89 -14.81 -51.15
C ALA A 470 5.39 -15.08 -50.93
N LEU A 471 4.52 -14.55 -51.82
CA LEU A 471 3.08 -14.82 -51.81
C LEU A 471 2.77 -16.31 -51.96
N ARG A 472 3.42 -16.98 -52.92
CA ARG A 472 3.31 -18.43 -53.12
C ARG A 472 3.80 -19.19 -51.89
N PHE A 473 4.94 -18.79 -51.32
CA PHE A 473 5.46 -19.38 -50.08
C PHE A 473 4.46 -19.27 -48.92
N PHE A 474 3.88 -18.09 -48.69
CA PHE A 474 2.90 -17.88 -47.61
C PHE A 474 1.60 -18.67 -47.80
N THR A 475 1.25 -18.99 -49.04
CA THR A 475 0.04 -19.75 -49.39
C THR A 475 0.25 -21.25 -49.27
N GLU A 476 1.41 -21.76 -49.70
CA GLU A 476 1.63 -23.20 -49.89
C GLU A 476 2.51 -23.84 -48.82
N LYS A 477 3.51 -23.12 -48.31
CA LYS A 477 4.62 -23.71 -47.54
C LYS A 477 4.80 -23.10 -46.14
N ALA A 478 4.31 -21.90 -45.90
CA ALA A 478 4.56 -21.19 -44.64
C ALA A 478 3.85 -21.81 -43.43
N VAL A 479 4.66 -22.39 -42.53
CA VAL A 479 4.23 -22.93 -41.23
C VAL A 479 4.01 -21.80 -40.20
N HIS A 480 4.81 -20.75 -40.26
CA HIS A 480 4.78 -19.64 -39.31
C HIS A 480 4.05 -18.42 -39.88
N ARG A 481 3.66 -17.49 -38.98
CA ARG A 481 2.93 -16.27 -39.36
C ARG A 481 3.82 -15.13 -39.86
N SER A 482 5.11 -15.18 -39.53
CA SER A 482 6.12 -14.22 -39.98
C SER A 482 7.50 -14.86 -40.00
N TYR A 483 8.35 -14.33 -40.87
CA TYR A 483 9.70 -14.80 -41.14
C TYR A 483 10.63 -13.58 -41.20
N PRO A 484 11.80 -13.62 -40.54
CA PRO A 484 12.86 -12.65 -40.79
C PRO A 484 13.32 -12.77 -42.24
N VAL A 485 13.46 -11.64 -42.92
CA VAL A 485 14.06 -11.54 -44.25
C VAL A 485 15.53 -11.19 -44.08
N VAL A 486 16.43 -11.93 -44.71
CA VAL A 486 17.88 -11.80 -44.53
C VAL A 486 18.64 -11.67 -45.84
N ASP A 487 19.75 -10.94 -45.82
CA ASP A 487 20.68 -10.87 -46.95
C ASP A 487 21.54 -12.16 -47.06
N ALA A 488 22.45 -12.19 -48.04
CA ALA A 488 23.36 -13.32 -48.27
C ALA A 488 24.29 -13.62 -47.08
N ASP A 489 24.59 -12.63 -46.24
CA ASP A 489 25.43 -12.76 -45.04
C ASP A 489 24.61 -13.17 -43.80
N GLY A 490 23.29 -13.29 -43.92
CA GLY A 490 22.35 -13.61 -42.85
C GLY A 490 21.93 -12.41 -41.99
N ARG A 491 22.22 -11.19 -42.43
CA ARG A 491 21.85 -9.95 -41.73
C ARG A 491 20.39 -9.63 -41.96
N LEU A 492 19.72 -9.12 -40.92
CA LEU A 492 18.31 -8.77 -41.01
C LEU A 492 18.08 -7.61 -42.00
N VAL A 493 17.24 -7.88 -43.01
CA VAL A 493 16.74 -6.92 -44.01
C VAL A 493 15.27 -6.57 -43.76
N GLY A 494 14.51 -7.36 -42.99
CA GLY A 494 13.10 -7.06 -42.71
C GLY A 494 12.36 -8.18 -42.00
N LEU A 495 11.06 -7.98 -41.81
CA LEU A 495 10.15 -9.03 -41.35
C LEU A 495 9.01 -9.14 -42.36
N ALA A 496 8.83 -10.31 -42.96
CA ALA A 496 7.69 -10.60 -43.81
C ALA A 496 6.64 -11.37 -43.01
N SER A 497 5.38 -10.93 -43.04
CA SER A 497 4.26 -11.60 -42.37
C SER A 497 3.15 -12.01 -43.34
N ARG A 498 2.27 -12.90 -42.89
CA ARG A 498 1.03 -13.23 -43.63
C ARG A 498 0.16 -12.00 -43.89
N SER A 499 0.20 -11.00 -43.00
CA SER A 499 -0.52 -9.74 -43.21
C SER A 499 0.07 -8.94 -44.37
N ASP A 500 1.39 -8.96 -44.52
CA ASP A 500 2.08 -8.30 -45.63
C ASP A 500 1.79 -9.04 -46.94
N ALA A 501 1.80 -10.38 -46.92
CA ALA A 501 1.36 -11.19 -48.06
C ALA A 501 -0.08 -10.85 -48.49
N LEU A 502 -1.02 -10.68 -47.57
CA LEU A 502 -2.38 -10.24 -47.92
C LEU A 502 -2.40 -8.84 -48.54
N ARG A 503 -1.57 -7.90 -48.06
CA ARG A 503 -1.45 -6.56 -48.65
C ARG A 503 -0.84 -6.62 -50.04
N TRP A 504 0.21 -7.41 -50.24
CA TRP A 504 0.85 -7.62 -51.53
C TRP A 504 -0.10 -8.24 -52.56
N LYS A 505 -1.00 -9.11 -52.12
CA LYS A 505 -2.03 -9.69 -52.99
C LYS A 505 -3.09 -8.67 -53.45
N ILE A 506 -3.35 -7.64 -52.64
CA ILE A 506 -4.36 -6.60 -52.93
C ILE A 506 -3.73 -5.43 -53.70
N GLY A 507 -2.47 -5.10 -53.41
CA GLY A 507 -1.72 -4.07 -54.12
C GLY A 507 -1.23 -4.56 -55.49
N ALA A 508 -1.22 -3.69 -56.48
CA ALA A 508 -0.54 -3.94 -57.75
C ALA A 508 0.96 -3.73 -57.53
N PHE A 509 1.69 -4.78 -57.16
CA PHE A 509 3.15 -4.80 -57.12
C PHE A 509 3.68 -5.34 -58.45
N ASP A 510 4.78 -4.78 -58.94
CA ASP A 510 5.48 -5.33 -60.10
C ASP A 510 6.03 -6.73 -59.76
N GLU A 511 5.98 -7.66 -60.72
CA GLU A 511 6.34 -9.08 -60.49
C GLU A 511 7.81 -9.27 -60.11
N GLU A 512 8.67 -8.31 -60.48
CA GLU A 512 10.12 -8.35 -60.24
C GLU A 512 10.56 -7.68 -58.94
N VAL A 513 9.66 -7.01 -58.20
CA VAL A 513 10.05 -6.32 -56.95
C VAL A 513 10.47 -7.33 -55.90
N THR A 514 11.64 -7.09 -55.31
CA THR A 514 12.22 -7.95 -54.27
C THR A 514 11.67 -7.65 -52.88
N LEU A 515 11.75 -8.62 -51.97
CA LEU A 515 11.44 -8.40 -50.55
C LEU A 515 12.32 -7.31 -49.93
N ALA A 516 13.59 -7.20 -50.36
CA ALA A 516 14.49 -6.13 -49.93
C ALA A 516 13.89 -4.75 -50.25
N GLU A 517 13.53 -4.50 -51.50
CA GLU A 517 12.97 -3.22 -51.95
C GLU A 517 11.63 -2.91 -51.28
N THR A 518 10.82 -3.94 -51.03
CA THR A 518 9.48 -3.78 -50.44
C THR A 518 9.52 -3.50 -48.93
N LEU A 519 10.54 -4.01 -48.22
CA LEU A 519 10.64 -3.94 -46.75
C LEU A 519 11.67 -2.90 -46.26
N SER A 520 12.48 -2.32 -47.15
CA SER A 520 13.64 -1.49 -46.78
C SER A 520 13.30 -0.16 -46.08
N ASP A 521 12.03 0.28 -46.07
CA ASP A 521 11.67 1.65 -45.66
C ASP A 521 11.11 1.80 -44.23
N ALA A 522 10.97 0.70 -43.47
CA ALA A 522 10.40 0.72 -42.12
C ALA A 522 11.49 0.52 -41.05
N SER A 523 11.63 1.47 -40.13
CA SER A 523 12.50 1.36 -38.94
C SER A 523 12.31 0.01 -38.25
N GLN A 524 13.27 -0.89 -38.39
CA GLN A 524 13.09 -2.27 -37.97
C GLN A 524 13.16 -2.38 -36.47
N THR A 525 12.15 -3.06 -35.96
CA THR A 525 12.01 -3.34 -34.54
C THR A 525 12.82 -4.59 -34.25
N VAL A 526 13.99 -4.42 -33.64
CA VAL A 526 14.90 -5.51 -33.27
C VAL A 526 15.26 -5.44 -31.80
N ALA A 527 15.62 -6.59 -31.24
CA ALA A 527 16.20 -6.71 -29.91
C ALA A 527 17.47 -7.56 -29.95
N TYR A 528 18.20 -7.60 -28.84
CA TYR A 528 19.46 -8.32 -28.70
C TYR A 528 19.33 -9.50 -27.72
N PRO A 529 20.21 -10.52 -27.78
CA PRO A 529 20.16 -11.69 -26.90
C PRO A 529 20.05 -11.37 -25.41
N GLU A 530 20.75 -10.32 -24.97
CA GLU A 530 20.81 -9.88 -23.57
C GLU A 530 19.67 -8.92 -23.17
N THR A 531 18.79 -8.58 -24.12
CA THR A 531 17.67 -7.65 -23.86
C THR A 531 16.67 -8.30 -22.90
N PRO A 532 16.26 -7.62 -21.81
CA PRO A 532 15.20 -8.10 -20.93
C PRO A 532 13.89 -8.31 -21.69
N CYS A 533 13.19 -9.39 -21.39
CA CYS A 533 11.94 -9.74 -22.09
C CYS A 533 10.82 -8.71 -21.85
N GLY A 534 10.84 -8.00 -20.73
CA GLY A 534 9.94 -6.87 -20.45
C GLY A 534 10.06 -5.76 -21.49
N ALA A 535 11.30 -5.35 -21.81
CA ALA A 535 11.55 -4.33 -22.83
C ALA A 535 11.09 -4.79 -24.23
N ILE A 536 11.21 -6.08 -24.54
CA ILE A 536 10.70 -6.65 -25.80
C ILE A 536 9.15 -6.64 -25.81
N ALA A 537 8.51 -6.89 -24.67
CA ALA A 537 7.07 -6.81 -24.54
C ALA A 537 6.55 -5.39 -24.80
N ASP A 538 7.22 -4.38 -24.23
CA ASP A 538 6.89 -2.96 -24.47
C ASP A 538 7.08 -2.60 -25.94
N LEU A 539 8.19 -3.01 -26.53
CA LEU A 539 8.50 -2.79 -27.95
C LEU A 539 7.41 -3.38 -28.86
N ILE A 540 6.94 -4.60 -28.57
CA ILE A 540 5.84 -5.27 -29.28
C ILE A 540 4.53 -4.47 -29.20
N VAL A 541 4.26 -3.81 -28.08
CA VAL A 541 3.05 -3.00 -27.87
C VAL A 541 3.17 -1.66 -28.60
N GLU A 542 4.28 -0.95 -28.44
CA GLU A 542 4.51 0.37 -29.02
C GLU A 542 4.53 0.36 -30.55
N THR A 543 5.13 -0.68 -31.13
CA THR A 543 5.27 -0.82 -32.58
C THR A 543 4.12 -1.61 -33.21
N GLY A 544 3.31 -2.28 -32.39
CA GLY A 544 2.24 -3.15 -32.84
C GLY A 544 2.70 -4.46 -33.50
N VAL A 545 4.02 -4.74 -33.59
CA VAL A 545 4.51 -5.97 -34.21
C VAL A 545 4.16 -7.20 -33.40
N ALA A 546 3.96 -8.35 -34.06
CA ALA A 546 3.62 -9.60 -33.37
C ALA A 546 4.85 -10.39 -32.89
N ARG A 547 6.01 -10.14 -33.50
CA ARG A 547 7.28 -10.82 -33.25
C ARG A 547 8.43 -9.86 -33.45
N VAL A 548 9.48 -10.03 -32.66
CA VAL A 548 10.69 -9.22 -32.70
C VAL A 548 11.85 -10.15 -33.06
N PRO A 549 12.56 -9.92 -34.18
CA PRO A 549 13.82 -10.57 -34.47
C PRO A 549 14.86 -10.23 -33.40
N ILE A 550 15.57 -11.25 -32.95
CA ILE A 550 16.73 -11.11 -32.08
C ILE A 550 17.96 -11.16 -32.97
N VAL A 551 18.74 -10.09 -32.98
CA VAL A 551 19.93 -9.94 -33.82
C VAL A 551 21.18 -9.86 -32.97
N ASP A 552 22.29 -10.35 -33.50
CA ASP A 552 23.60 -10.14 -32.91
C ASP A 552 24.00 -8.64 -33.02
N PRO A 553 24.46 -8.00 -31.93
CA PRO A 553 24.73 -6.55 -31.92
C PRO A 553 25.84 -6.12 -32.89
N GLU A 554 26.84 -6.97 -33.13
CA GLU A 554 28.02 -6.63 -33.92
C GLU A 554 27.82 -6.96 -35.39
N THR A 555 27.26 -8.13 -35.67
CA THR A 555 27.13 -8.67 -37.03
C THR A 555 25.78 -8.37 -37.66
N HIS A 556 24.77 -7.98 -36.87
CA HIS A 556 23.37 -7.79 -37.27
C HIS A 556 22.70 -9.06 -37.83
N LYS A 557 23.30 -10.24 -37.59
CA LYS A 557 22.76 -11.53 -37.99
C LYS A 557 21.57 -11.92 -37.13
N VAL A 558 20.56 -12.54 -37.74
CA VAL A 558 19.40 -13.05 -36.99
C VAL A 558 19.82 -14.30 -36.22
N VAL A 559 19.79 -14.23 -34.89
CA VAL A 559 20.14 -15.34 -33.99
C VAL A 559 18.90 -15.97 -33.33
N GLY A 560 17.78 -15.25 -33.34
CA GLY A 560 16.53 -15.74 -32.77
C GLY A 560 15.31 -14.94 -33.22
N ILE A 561 14.14 -15.44 -32.85
CA ILE A 561 12.89 -14.68 -32.95
C ILE A 561 12.07 -14.86 -31.68
N LEU A 562 11.47 -13.78 -31.18
CA LEU A 562 10.66 -13.81 -29.98
C LEU A 562 9.24 -13.34 -30.29
N SER A 563 8.24 -14.13 -29.90
CA SER A 563 6.83 -13.81 -30.11
C SER A 563 6.10 -13.45 -28.81
N ARG A 564 4.93 -12.80 -28.94
CA ARG A 564 4.00 -12.60 -27.81
C ARG A 564 3.69 -13.89 -27.06
N GLN A 565 3.62 -15.03 -27.76
CA GLN A 565 3.31 -16.31 -27.15
C GLN A 565 4.45 -16.84 -26.29
N ASP A 566 5.70 -16.56 -26.67
CA ASP A 566 6.89 -17.00 -25.92
C ASP A 566 7.01 -16.23 -24.59
N LEU A 567 6.70 -14.92 -24.60
CA LEU A 567 6.57 -14.12 -23.37
C LEU A 567 5.50 -14.68 -22.41
N LEU A 568 4.38 -15.20 -22.95
CA LEU A 568 3.33 -15.81 -22.12
C LEU A 568 3.75 -17.18 -21.56
N LYS A 569 4.57 -17.95 -22.28
CA LYS A 569 5.12 -19.22 -21.78
C LYS A 569 6.05 -19.00 -20.59
N ALA A 570 6.85 -17.92 -20.61
CA ALA A 570 7.72 -17.54 -19.49
C ALA A 570 6.95 -17.38 -18.17
N ARG A 571 5.85 -16.63 -18.21
CA ARG A 571 4.96 -16.46 -17.04
C ARG A 571 4.40 -17.79 -16.52
N ARG A 572 4.10 -18.74 -17.41
CA ARG A 572 3.64 -20.09 -17.02
C ARG A 572 4.77 -20.91 -16.40
N ALA A 573 5.98 -20.84 -16.95
CA ALA A 573 7.14 -21.57 -16.45
C ALA A 573 7.47 -21.17 -15.01
N GLN A 574 7.51 -19.87 -14.70
CA GLN A 574 7.75 -19.37 -13.34
C GLN A 574 6.67 -19.81 -12.35
N ARG A 575 5.38 -19.70 -12.71
CA ARG A 575 4.29 -20.23 -11.86
C ARG A 575 4.42 -21.72 -11.59
N THR A 576 4.92 -22.47 -12.58
CA THR A 576 5.15 -23.91 -12.45
C THR A 576 6.34 -24.17 -11.52
N SER A 577 7.43 -23.41 -11.58
CA SER A 577 8.55 -23.58 -10.64
C SER A 577 8.18 -23.27 -9.20
N GLU A 578 7.28 -22.32 -8.95
CA GLU A 578 6.82 -21.98 -7.59
C GLU A 578 5.90 -23.04 -6.99
N THR A 579 5.08 -23.70 -7.81
CA THR A 579 4.04 -24.65 -7.36
C THR A 579 4.46 -26.12 -7.46
N ARG A 580 5.34 -26.46 -8.41
CA ARG A 580 5.77 -27.84 -8.65
C ARG A 580 6.79 -28.23 -7.59
N ARG A 581 6.36 -29.08 -6.67
CA ARG A 581 7.24 -29.70 -5.68
C ARG A 581 8.04 -30.82 -6.34
N THR A 582 9.36 -30.66 -6.44
CA THR A 582 10.27 -31.71 -6.91
C THR A 582 11.16 -32.16 -5.75
N ARG A 583 11.34 -33.47 -5.58
CA ARG A 583 12.32 -34.01 -4.64
C ARG A 583 13.63 -34.19 -5.43
N PHE A 584 14.67 -33.44 -5.06
CA PHE A 584 16.00 -33.69 -5.63
C PHE A 584 16.49 -35.08 -5.22
N GLY A 585 16.89 -35.91 -6.18
CA GLY A 585 17.53 -37.21 -5.93
C GLY A 585 16.69 -38.48 -6.14
N ARG A 586 15.59 -38.44 -6.89
CA ARG A 586 15.00 -39.64 -7.52
C ARG A 586 14.48 -39.34 -8.91
#